data_AF-W1XJE1-F1
#
_entry.id   AF-W1XJE1-F1
#
_cell.length_a   1.000
_cell.length_b   1.000
_cell.length_c   1.000
_cell.angle_alpha   90.00
_cell.angle_beta   90.00
_cell.angle_gamma   90.00
#
_symmetry.space_group_name_H-M   'P 1'
#
loop_
_entity.id
_entity.type
_entity.pdbx_description
1 polymer ?
#
loop_
_entity_poly.entity_id
_entity_poly.type
_entity_poly.pdbx_seq_one_letter_code
_entity_poly.pdbx_strand_id
1 'polypeptide(L)'
;PDKMTIYWNGKAALFCSTDLKSKSQSPALGLGHEFAHAHLYLIDKDGYMGLVRRADEQYKNKEEARVITLIEQHAAKTLGECTRTAYNGVYYRVNTPTQTATINGTPE
;
A
#
# COMPACT_ATOMS: atom_id res chain seq x y z
N PRO A 1 -6.64 -13.13 19.37
CA PRO A 1 -7.51 -13.20 18.18
C PRO A 1 -6.83 -13.99 17.05
N ASP A 2 -7.42 -15.11 16.62
CA ASP A 2 -6.89 -15.99 15.56
C ASP A 2 -7.42 -15.65 14.17
N LYS A 3 -7.91 -14.43 13.98
CA LYS A 3 -8.49 -13.97 12.71
C LYS A 3 -7.85 -12.66 12.31
N MET A 4 -7.44 -12.60 11.05
CA MET A 4 -7.00 -11.38 10.38
C MET A 4 -8.13 -10.89 9.48
N THR A 5 -8.51 -9.62 9.65
CA THR A 5 -9.60 -8.99 8.92
C THR A 5 -9.03 -7.91 8.01
N ILE A 6 -9.39 -7.94 6.73
CA ILE A 6 -9.04 -6.89 5.77
C ILE A 6 -10.20 -5.90 5.70
N TYR A 7 -9.91 -4.63 5.97
CA TYR A 7 -10.82 -3.52 5.74
C TYR A 7 -10.37 -2.79 4.49
N TRP A 8 -11.22 -2.78 3.46
CA TRP A 8 -10.86 -2.21 2.16
C TRP A 8 -11.96 -1.33 1.60
N ASN A 9 -11.57 -0.17 1.06
CA ASN A 9 -12.46 0.74 0.35
C ASN A 9 -12.09 0.76 -1.13
N GLY A 10 -12.91 0.11 -1.98
CA GLY A 10 -12.69 0.05 -3.43
C GLY A 10 -12.78 1.38 -4.18
N LYS A 11 -12.96 2.50 -3.48
CA LYS A 11 -12.93 3.86 -4.03
C LYS A 11 -11.81 4.72 -3.46
N ALA A 12 -10.94 4.19 -2.60
CA ALA A 12 -9.83 4.93 -1.99
C ALA A 12 -8.51 4.58 -2.69
N ALA A 13 -8.11 5.41 -3.67
CA ALA A 13 -6.81 5.34 -4.31
C ALA A 13 -5.77 6.13 -3.49
N LEU A 14 -4.48 5.92 -3.74
CA LEU A 14 -3.41 6.49 -2.93
C LEU A 14 -2.38 7.22 -3.80
N PHE A 15 -2.15 8.51 -3.57
CA PHE A 15 -0.99 9.20 -4.13
C PHE A 15 0.28 8.80 -3.36
N CYS A 16 1.32 8.40 -4.08
CA CYS A 16 2.60 7.98 -3.48
C CYS A 16 3.42 9.12 -2.86
N SER A 17 3.11 10.37 -3.24
CA SER A 17 3.69 11.61 -2.72
C SER A 17 2.66 12.74 -2.85
N THR A 18 2.82 13.81 -2.07
CA THR A 18 2.10 15.08 -2.21
C THR A 18 2.62 15.96 -3.35
N ASP A 19 3.72 15.57 -3.99
CA ASP A 19 4.33 16.35 -5.06
C ASP A 19 3.42 16.44 -6.30
N LEU A 20 3.47 17.58 -6.97
CA LEU A 20 2.85 17.76 -8.28
C LEU A 20 3.44 16.74 -9.25
N LYS A 21 2.59 16.09 -10.07
CA LYS A 21 2.93 14.93 -10.93
C LYS A 21 3.10 13.59 -10.19
N SER A 22 2.81 13.52 -8.90
CA SER A 22 2.71 12.24 -8.19
C SER A 22 1.69 11.34 -8.88
N LYS A 23 2.17 10.15 -9.27
CA LYS A 23 1.32 9.06 -9.73
C LYS A 23 0.65 8.42 -8.51
N SER A 24 -0.45 7.72 -8.75
CA SER A 24 -1.17 7.01 -7.68
C SER A 24 -1.11 5.48 -7.83
N GLN A 25 -1.43 4.80 -6.74
CA GLN A 25 -1.84 3.41 -6.67
C GLN A 25 -3.36 3.30 -6.72
N SER A 26 -3.86 2.28 -7.41
CA SER A 26 -5.28 1.98 -7.48
C SER A 26 -5.76 1.31 -6.16
N PRO A 27 -7.06 1.38 -5.84
CA PRO A 27 -7.61 0.63 -4.71
C PRO A 27 -7.32 -0.88 -4.81
N ALA A 28 -7.27 -1.45 -6.01
CA ALA A 28 -6.95 -2.85 -6.24
C ALA A 28 -5.51 -3.20 -5.83
N LEU A 29 -4.54 -2.34 -6.12
CA LEU A 29 -3.17 -2.51 -5.63
C LEU A 29 -3.12 -2.43 -4.09
N GLY A 30 -3.88 -1.50 -3.50
CA GLY A 30 -4.06 -1.42 -2.04
C GLY A 30 -4.67 -2.67 -1.42
N LEU A 31 -5.61 -3.35 -2.10
CA LEU A 31 -6.11 -4.65 -1.64
C LEU A 31 -5.03 -5.73 -1.68
N GLY A 32 -4.19 -5.73 -2.72
CA GLY A 32 -3.04 -6.63 -2.83
C GLY A 32 -2.03 -6.45 -1.69
N HIS A 33 -1.81 -5.22 -1.24
CA HIS A 33 -1.01 -4.91 -0.05
C HIS A 33 -1.59 -5.61 1.19
N GLU A 34 -2.88 -5.47 1.45
CA GLU A 34 -3.53 -6.12 2.61
C GLU A 34 -3.50 -7.66 2.51
N PHE A 35 -3.61 -8.22 1.30
CA PHE A 35 -3.43 -9.66 1.09
C PHE A 35 -2.00 -10.12 1.41
N ALA A 36 -0.99 -9.29 1.17
CA ALA A 36 0.39 -9.64 1.50
C ALA A 36 0.63 -9.76 3.02
N HIS A 37 -0.04 -8.93 3.82
CA HIS A 37 -0.06 -9.05 5.27
C HIS A 37 -0.80 -10.32 5.72
N ALA A 38 -2.01 -10.53 5.21
CA ALA A 38 -2.81 -11.70 5.53
C ALA A 38 -2.10 -13.01 5.16
N HIS A 39 -1.41 -13.04 4.02
CA HIS A 39 -0.66 -14.20 3.58
C HIS A 39 0.42 -14.57 4.59
N LEU A 40 1.27 -13.63 5.02
CA LEU A 40 2.31 -13.94 6.00
C LEU A 40 1.71 -14.37 7.34
N TYR A 41 0.66 -13.71 7.82
CA TYR A 41 -0.03 -14.10 9.04
C TYR A 41 -0.56 -15.55 8.99
N LEU A 42 -1.08 -15.99 7.84
CA LEU A 42 -1.64 -17.33 7.67
C LEU A 42 -0.58 -18.43 7.60
N ILE A 43 0.57 -18.16 6.99
CA ILE A 43 1.62 -19.17 6.79
C ILE A 43 2.68 -19.17 7.90
N ASP A 44 2.91 -18.02 8.54
CA ASP A 44 3.90 -17.82 9.59
C ASP A 44 3.48 -16.66 10.52
N LYS A 45 2.54 -16.97 11.41
CA LYS A 45 1.99 -16.01 12.37
C LYS A 45 3.07 -15.45 13.31
N ASP A 46 4.02 -16.26 13.75
CA ASP A 46 5.06 -15.81 14.67
C ASP A 46 6.07 -14.90 13.96
N GLY A 47 6.45 -15.22 12.73
CA GLY A 47 7.24 -14.36 11.86
C GLY A 47 6.55 -13.02 11.61
N TYR A 48 5.27 -13.04 11.23
CA TYR A 48 4.45 -11.82 11.07
C TYR A 48 4.49 -10.96 12.34
N MET A 49 4.20 -11.54 13.51
CA MET A 49 4.20 -10.81 14.78
C MET A 49 5.59 -10.28 15.15
N GLY A 50 6.65 -11.02 14.82
CA GLY A 50 8.03 -10.57 14.99
C GLY A 50 8.38 -9.36 14.11
N LEU A 51 7.83 -9.29 12.89
CA LEU A 51 8.02 -8.13 12.00
C LEU A 51 7.22 -6.91 12.46
N VAL A 52 5.94 -7.09 12.82
CA VAL A 52 5.05 -6.02 13.27
C VAL A 52 5.58 -5.31 14.53
N ARG A 53 6.21 -6.07 15.45
CA ARG A 53 6.78 -5.52 16.71
C ARG A 53 8.07 -4.73 16.52
N ARG A 54 8.70 -4.79 15.36
CA ARG A 54 9.96 -4.07 15.08
C ARG A 54 9.65 -2.79 14.34
N ALA A 55 9.81 -1.66 15.03
CA ALA A 55 9.61 -0.33 14.47
C ALA A 55 10.54 -0.07 13.27
N ASP A 56 10.05 0.73 12.35
CA ASP A 56 10.79 1.24 11.20
C ASP A 56 10.29 2.66 10.93
N GLU A 57 11.15 3.67 11.00
CA GLU A 57 10.70 5.07 10.90
C GLU A 57 10.13 5.41 9.52
N GLN A 58 10.68 4.80 8.46
CA GLN A 58 10.30 5.06 7.08
C GLN A 58 9.05 4.28 6.67
N TYR A 59 8.84 3.10 7.27
CA TYR A 59 7.75 2.19 6.92
C TYR A 59 6.81 1.84 8.08
N LYS A 60 6.85 2.54 9.22
CA LYS A 60 6.13 2.23 10.48
C LYS A 60 6.66 0.98 11.20
N ASN A 61 6.79 -0.16 10.52
CA ASN A 61 7.40 -1.37 11.06
C ASN A 61 8.05 -2.23 9.95
N LYS A 62 8.75 -3.30 10.34
CA LYS A 62 9.43 -4.19 9.38
C LYS A 62 8.50 -5.02 8.50
N GLU A 63 7.25 -5.21 8.91
CA GLU A 63 6.26 -5.94 8.11
C GLU A 63 5.73 -5.08 6.95
N GLU A 64 5.37 -3.84 7.23
CA GLU A 64 5.04 -2.82 6.22
C GLU A 64 6.20 -2.61 5.25
N ALA A 65 7.44 -2.54 5.75
CA ALA A 65 8.64 -2.44 4.89
C ALA A 65 8.73 -3.62 3.92
N ARG A 66 8.49 -4.85 4.39
CA ARG A 66 8.49 -6.06 3.57
C ARG A 66 7.42 -5.99 2.49
N VAL A 67 6.19 -5.63 2.85
CA VAL A 67 5.07 -5.55 1.90
C VAL A 67 5.33 -4.46 0.85
N ILE A 68 5.70 -3.25 1.28
CA ILE A 68 5.91 -2.11 0.37
C ILE A 68 7.07 -2.37 -0.60
N THR A 69 8.22 -2.81 -0.10
CA THR A 69 9.45 -2.92 -0.92
C THR A 69 9.53 -4.17 -1.78
N LEU A 70 8.84 -5.26 -1.41
CA LEU A 70 8.92 -6.52 -2.16
C LEU A 70 7.67 -6.76 -3.01
N ILE A 71 6.49 -6.69 -2.41
CA ILE A 71 5.26 -7.22 -3.01
C ILE A 71 4.49 -6.11 -3.71
N GLU A 72 4.19 -5.02 -2.99
CA GLU A 72 3.52 -3.85 -3.55
C GLU A 72 4.38 -3.22 -4.65
N GLN A 73 5.67 -2.99 -4.41
CA GLN A 73 6.56 -2.40 -5.41
C GLN A 73 6.66 -3.25 -6.68
N HIS A 74 6.70 -4.58 -6.56
CA HIS A 74 6.71 -5.45 -7.73
C HIS A 74 5.40 -5.34 -8.52
N ALA A 75 4.25 -5.44 -7.85
CA ALA A 75 2.94 -5.32 -8.49
C ALA A 75 2.74 -3.94 -9.13
N ALA A 76 3.12 -2.86 -8.44
CA ALA A 76 3.06 -1.50 -8.94
C ALA A 76 3.87 -1.33 -10.24
N LYS A 77 5.11 -1.85 -10.27
CA LYS A 77 5.96 -1.81 -11.48
C LYS A 77 5.30 -2.54 -12.65
N THR A 78 4.77 -3.74 -12.39
CA THR A 78 4.08 -4.55 -13.41
C THR A 78 2.85 -3.85 -13.97
N LEU A 79 2.08 -3.15 -13.12
CA LEU A 79 0.87 -2.43 -13.51
C LEU A 79 1.14 -1.00 -14.06
N GLY A 80 2.39 -0.52 -13.99
CA GLY A 80 2.72 0.86 -14.36
C GLY A 80 2.22 1.91 -13.36
N GLU A 81 1.85 1.50 -12.14
CA GLU A 81 1.42 2.35 -11.04
C GLU A 81 2.61 2.90 -10.25
N CYS A 82 2.35 3.80 -9.29
CA CYS A 82 3.43 4.41 -8.51
C CYS A 82 4.00 3.44 -7.46
N THR A 83 5.31 3.51 -7.26
CA THR A 83 6.01 2.79 -6.20
C THR A 83 6.26 3.73 -5.02
N ARG A 84 5.86 3.34 -3.81
CA ARG A 84 6.13 4.10 -2.60
C ARG A 84 7.50 3.77 -2.02
N THR A 85 8.10 4.75 -1.37
CA THR A 85 9.32 4.60 -0.58
C THR A 85 9.08 4.87 0.90
N ALA A 86 7.82 5.00 1.33
CA ALA A 86 7.43 5.19 2.72
C ALA A 86 6.01 4.67 2.94
N TYR A 87 5.61 4.44 4.20
CA TYR A 87 4.26 3.98 4.52
C TYR A 87 3.17 5.05 4.34
N ASN A 88 3.56 6.31 4.23
CA ASN A 88 2.65 7.43 4.08
C ASN A 88 2.14 7.59 2.63
N GLY A 89 1.22 8.52 2.47
CA GLY A 89 0.60 8.87 1.18
C GLY A 89 -0.71 9.62 1.41
N VAL A 90 -1.34 10.08 0.34
CA VAL A 90 -2.61 10.82 0.42
C VAL A 90 -3.71 10.04 -0.30
N TYR A 91 -4.73 9.62 0.45
CA TYR A 91 -5.89 8.95 -0.12
C TYR A 91 -6.78 9.93 -0.87
N TYR A 92 -7.34 9.49 -2.00
CA TYR A 92 -8.33 10.24 -2.76
C TYR A 92 -9.37 9.31 -3.37
N ARG A 93 -10.53 9.88 -3.72
CA ARG A 93 -11.67 9.11 -4.20
C ARG A 93 -11.58 8.85 -5.70
N VAL A 94 -11.81 7.60 -6.11
CA VAL A 94 -11.97 7.17 -7.51
C VAL A 94 -13.32 6.49 -7.74
N ASN A 95 -13.68 6.28 -9.01
CA ASN A 95 -14.95 5.67 -9.38
C ASN A 95 -14.89 4.15 -9.46
N THR A 96 -13.72 3.58 -9.79
CA THR A 96 -13.53 2.13 -9.91
C THR A 96 -12.27 1.65 -9.18
N PRO A 97 -12.23 0.38 -8.73
CA PRO A 97 -11.08 -0.17 -8.00
C PRO A 97 -9.76 -0.21 -8.78
N THR A 98 -9.80 -0.11 -10.11
CA THR A 98 -8.61 -0.16 -10.98
C THR A 98 -8.20 1.21 -11.48
N GLN A 99 -8.92 2.27 -11.09
CA GLN A 99 -8.64 3.62 -11.55
C GLN A 99 -7.45 4.21 -10.77
N THR A 100 -6.55 4.85 -11.52
CA THR A 100 -5.48 5.71 -11.01
C THR A 100 -5.67 7.13 -11.51
N ALA A 101 -5.00 8.08 -10.87
CA ALA A 101 -4.93 9.47 -11.27
C ALA A 101 -3.48 9.94 -11.22
N THR A 102 -3.20 10.99 -11.99
CA THR A 102 -1.99 11.79 -11.86
C THR A 102 -2.42 13.17 -11.40
N ILE A 103 -1.71 13.78 -10.45
CA ILE A 103 -1.94 15.19 -10.10
C ILE A 103 -1.53 16.03 -11.32
N ASN A 104 -2.52 16.43 -12.13
CA ASN A 104 -2.33 17.23 -13.34
C ASN A 104 -2.58 18.72 -13.02
N GLY A 105 -1.56 19.43 -12.52
CA GLY A 105 -1.61 20.90 -12.37
C GLY A 105 -1.04 21.43 -11.06
N THR A 106 -0.74 22.74 -11.02
CA THR A 106 -0.35 23.51 -9.82
C THR A 106 -1.43 23.42 -8.74
N PRO A 107 -1.06 23.33 -7.45
CA PRO A 107 -2.03 23.41 -6.37
C PRO A 107 -2.71 24.78 -6.45
N GLU A 108 -4.00 24.85 -6.11
CA GLU A 108 -4.66 26.14 -5.87
C GLU A 108 -3.92 26.95 -4.78
#